data_AF-A0A1G6LPW7-F1
#
_entry.id   AF-A0A1G6LPW7-F1
#
_cell.length_a   1.000
_cell.length_b   1.000
_cell.length_c   1.000
_cell.angle_alpha   90.00
_cell.angle_beta   90.00
_cell.angle_gamma   90.00
#
_symmetry.space_group_name_H-M   'P 1'
#
loop_
_entity.id
_entity.type
_entity.pdbx_description
1 polymer ?
#
loop_
_entity_poly.entity_id
_entity_poly.type
_entity_poly.pdbx_seq_one_letter_code
_entity_poly.pdbx_strand_id
1 'polypeptide(L)'
;MLPEPQPEPDAGWLALPRCRLGSQVLPMVLLHPRHGIAIQGGPPEAASLVRERLERARFSAIFPGVLPILRLAEGQSPEAAFAGQEPVNLPGGDAWSLCARRALERDAPQGQLVPLGSSRRHRNRRGRRMAVAAGLLALLLGGMAMSMIGMKPAQSSLVAAPAGAP
;
A
#
# COMPACT_ATOMS: atom_id res chain seq x y z
N MET A 1 -38.01 -8.06 19.17
CA MET A 1 -37.37 -7.11 18.23
C MET A 1 -36.90 -7.90 17.03
N LEU A 2 -37.61 -7.83 15.90
CA LEU A 2 -37.12 -8.36 14.62
C LEU A 2 -36.02 -7.43 14.11
N PRO A 3 -34.90 -7.93 13.57
CA PRO A 3 -33.93 -7.08 12.89
C PRO A 3 -34.61 -6.40 11.71
N GLU A 4 -34.41 -5.08 11.55
CA GLU A 4 -34.87 -4.37 10.36
C GLU A 4 -34.34 -5.06 9.10
N PRO A 5 -35.19 -5.28 8.07
CA PRO A 5 -34.74 -5.83 6.81
C PRO A 5 -33.68 -4.89 6.24
N GLN A 6 -32.44 -5.38 6.15
CA GLN A 6 -31.41 -4.62 5.46
C GLN A 6 -31.79 -4.59 3.98
N PRO A 7 -31.90 -3.41 3.35
CA PRO A 7 -32.16 -3.34 1.91
C PRO A 7 -31.00 -4.06 1.21
N GLU A 8 -31.31 -5.17 0.54
CA GLU A 8 -30.32 -5.85 -0.29
C GLU A 8 -29.99 -4.93 -1.47
N PRO A 9 -28.71 -4.55 -1.65
CA PRO A 9 -28.31 -3.72 -2.76
C PRO A 9 -28.57 -4.46 -4.07
N ASP A 10 -29.40 -3.90 -4.95
CA ASP A 10 -29.58 -4.36 -6.33
C ASP A 10 -28.23 -4.54 -7.03
N ALA A 11 -28.16 -5.54 -7.93
CA ALA A 11 -26.94 -6.10 -8.52
C ALA A 11 -25.94 -5.04 -9.02
N GLY A 12 -24.95 -4.69 -8.19
CA GLY A 12 -23.86 -3.77 -8.55
C GLY A 12 -23.49 -2.74 -7.49
N TRP A 13 -24.33 -2.53 -6.47
CA TRP A 13 -24.02 -1.63 -5.37
C TRP A 13 -23.18 -2.32 -4.29
N LEU A 14 -22.11 -1.66 -3.89
CA LEU A 14 -21.29 -2.03 -2.75
C LEU A 14 -21.80 -1.29 -1.51
N ALA A 15 -22.37 -2.02 -0.56
CA ALA A 15 -22.90 -1.45 0.68
C ALA A 15 -21.84 -1.33 1.78
N LEU A 16 -21.82 -0.18 2.45
CA LEU A 16 -21.01 0.14 3.62
C LEU A 16 -21.93 0.52 4.78
N PRO A 17 -22.37 -0.47 5.59
CA PRO A 17 -23.18 -0.18 6.75
C PRO A 17 -22.36 0.50 7.85
N ARG A 18 -22.99 1.43 8.57
CA ARG A 18 -22.43 2.11 9.76
C ARG A 18 -21.07 2.78 9.51
N CYS A 19 -20.93 3.46 8.37
CA CYS A 19 -19.73 4.20 8.01
C CYS A 19 -19.47 5.36 8.99
N ARG A 20 -18.31 5.37 9.66
CA ARG A 20 -17.94 6.40 10.63
C ARG A 20 -17.07 7.48 9.97
N LEU A 21 -17.52 8.72 10.07
CA LEU A 21 -16.84 9.91 9.54
C LEU A 21 -16.64 10.92 10.66
N GLY A 22 -15.47 10.87 11.31
CA GLY A 22 -15.20 11.69 12.48
C GLY A 22 -16.10 11.28 13.66
N SER A 23 -16.88 12.22 14.19
CA SER A 23 -17.87 11.95 15.24
C SER A 23 -19.22 11.45 14.71
N GLN A 24 -19.43 11.50 13.39
CA GLN A 24 -20.70 11.15 12.76
C GLN A 24 -20.72 9.69 12.31
N VAL A 25 -21.88 9.05 12.40
CA VAL A 25 -22.11 7.70 11.89
C VAL A 25 -23.18 7.78 10.81
N LEU A 26 -22.81 7.40 9.59
CA LEU A 26 -23.73 7.26 8.47
C LEU A 26 -24.30 5.83 8.49
N PRO A 27 -25.63 5.66 8.58
CA PRO A 27 -26.24 4.33 8.67
C PRO A 27 -25.88 3.43 7.49
N MET A 28 -25.88 3.99 6.27
CA MET A 28 -25.59 3.26 5.06
C MET A 28 -24.99 4.17 3.99
N VAL A 29 -23.89 3.73 3.39
CA VAL A 29 -23.27 4.34 2.20
C VAL A 29 -23.20 3.28 1.11
N LEU A 30 -23.68 3.59 -0.08
CA LEU A 30 -23.68 2.70 -1.23
C LEU A 30 -22.72 3.25 -2.29
N LEU A 31 -21.87 2.40 -2.86
CA LEU A 31 -21.01 2.77 -3.99
C LEU A 31 -21.39 1.98 -5.23
N HIS A 32 -21.50 2.66 -6.36
CA HIS A 32 -21.74 2.01 -7.64
C HIS A 32 -20.79 2.56 -8.71
N PRO A 33 -20.05 1.70 -9.43
CA PRO A 33 -19.02 2.15 -10.37
C PRO A 33 -19.51 3.13 -11.45
N ARG A 34 -20.78 2.99 -11.87
CA ARG A 34 -21.39 3.82 -12.92
C ARG A 34 -22.17 5.04 -12.40
N HIS A 35 -22.64 5.01 -11.14
CA HIS A 35 -23.53 6.05 -10.61
C HIS A 35 -22.84 6.99 -9.62
N GLY A 36 -21.93 6.46 -8.78
CA GLY A 36 -21.23 7.25 -7.77
C GLY A 36 -21.52 6.74 -6.36
N ILE A 37 -21.68 7.66 -5.41
CA ILE A 37 -21.87 7.34 -3.99
C ILE A 37 -23.23 7.84 -3.50
N ALA A 38 -24.08 6.92 -3.05
CA ALA A 38 -25.36 7.23 -2.42
C ALA A 38 -25.26 7.10 -0.89
N ILE A 39 -25.94 7.97 -0.17
CA ILE A 39 -25.97 7.94 1.31
C ILE A 39 -27.41 7.84 1.76
N GLN A 40 -27.72 6.79 2.53
CA GLN A 40 -29.06 6.55 3.06
C GLN A 40 -29.07 6.81 4.57
N GLY A 41 -29.81 7.85 4.97
CA GLY A 41 -29.87 8.33 6.35
C GLY A 41 -28.69 9.24 6.76
N GLY A 42 -28.60 9.52 8.07
CA GLY A 42 -27.57 10.40 8.64
C GLY A 42 -27.88 11.90 8.52
N PRO A 43 -26.91 12.75 8.92
CA PRO A 43 -27.09 14.21 8.96
C PRO A 43 -27.25 14.81 7.56
N PRO A 44 -27.86 16.01 7.43
CA PRO A 44 -28.04 16.66 6.13
C PRO A 44 -26.71 16.95 5.41
N GLU A 45 -25.62 17.14 6.15
CA GLU A 45 -24.28 17.39 5.61
C GLU A 45 -23.53 16.11 5.21
N ALA A 46 -24.15 14.93 5.25
CA ALA A 46 -23.47 13.66 5.02
C ALA A 46 -22.68 13.59 3.71
N ALA A 47 -23.22 14.14 2.62
CA ALA A 47 -22.53 14.19 1.32
C ALA A 47 -21.24 15.03 1.39
N SER A 48 -21.27 16.14 2.12
CA SER A 48 -20.11 17.00 2.36
C SER A 48 -19.07 16.29 3.22
N LEU A 49 -19.48 15.56 4.27
CA LEU A 49 -18.58 14.76 5.11
C LEU A 49 -17.86 13.66 4.32
N VAL A 50 -18.60 12.97 3.43
CA VAL A 50 -18.02 11.98 2.52
C VAL A 50 -17.00 12.63 1.59
N ARG A 51 -17.33 13.77 0.95
CA ARG A 51 -16.39 14.51 0.11
C ARG A 51 -15.13 14.89 0.87
N GLU A 52 -15.28 15.52 2.04
CA GLU A 52 -14.16 15.94 2.87
C GLU A 52 -13.26 14.76 3.26
N ARG A 53 -13.86 13.60 3.57
CA ARG A 53 -13.12 12.36 3.84
C ARG A 53 -12.33 11.88 2.62
N LEU A 54 -12.91 11.91 1.44
CA LEU A 54 -12.25 11.53 0.20
C LEU A 54 -11.11 12.51 -0.16
N GLU A 55 -11.33 13.82 0.01
CA GLU A 55 -10.30 14.83 -0.19
C GLU A 55 -9.13 14.67 0.79
N ARG A 56 -9.41 14.39 2.07
CA ARG A 56 -8.40 14.02 3.07
C ARG A 56 -7.61 12.77 2.70
N ALA A 57 -8.20 11.86 1.93
CA ALA A 57 -7.53 10.68 1.38
C ALA A 57 -6.81 10.96 0.05
N ARG A 58 -6.82 12.22 -0.41
CA ARG A 58 -6.29 12.69 -1.71
C ARG A 58 -6.94 11.97 -2.89
N PHE A 59 -8.21 11.62 -2.78
CA PHE A 59 -8.93 10.88 -3.80
C PHE A 59 -8.93 11.61 -5.15
N SER A 60 -9.21 12.91 -5.16
CA SER A 60 -9.20 13.78 -6.35
C SER A 60 -7.83 13.84 -7.06
N ALA A 61 -6.73 13.65 -6.32
CA ALA A 61 -5.38 13.61 -6.89
C ALA A 61 -5.07 12.26 -7.57
N ILE A 62 -5.78 11.19 -7.21
CA ILE A 62 -5.61 9.84 -7.79
C ILE A 62 -6.60 9.63 -8.94
N PHE A 63 -7.85 10.05 -8.74
CA PHE A 63 -8.95 9.93 -9.69
C PHE A 63 -9.47 11.34 -10.00
N PRO A 64 -8.81 12.09 -10.90
CA PRO A 64 -9.32 13.40 -11.31
C PRO A 64 -10.59 13.23 -12.14
N GLY A 65 -11.60 14.07 -11.90
CA GLY A 65 -12.85 14.06 -12.68
C GLY A 65 -14.08 14.24 -11.80
N VAL A 66 -15.22 13.72 -12.27
CA VAL A 66 -16.53 13.91 -11.65
C VAL A 66 -16.96 12.64 -10.93
N LEU A 67 -17.16 12.76 -9.61
CA LEU A 67 -17.75 11.74 -8.76
C LEU A 67 -19.04 12.27 -8.11
N PRO A 68 -20.22 11.82 -8.59
CA PRO A 68 -21.49 12.16 -7.98
C PRO A 68 -21.60 11.58 -6.57
N ILE A 69 -21.95 12.43 -5.60
CA ILE A 69 -22.15 12.04 -4.21
C ILE A 69 -23.45 12.69 -3.73
N LEU A 70 -24.44 11.88 -3.42
CA LEU A 70 -25.78 12.32 -3.06
C LEU A 70 -26.27 11.67 -1.77
N ARG A 71 -27.11 12.41 -1.04
CA ARG A 71 -27.93 11.89 0.06
C ARG A 71 -29.31 11.54 -0.50
N LEU A 72 -29.78 10.34 -0.22
CA LEU A 72 -31.09 9.85 -0.65
C LEU A 72 -32.18 10.37 0.29
N ALA A 73 -33.33 10.69 -0.29
CA ALA A 73 -34.56 10.85 0.49
C ALA A 73 -35.03 9.48 1.02
N GLU A 74 -35.86 9.50 2.06
CA GLU A 74 -36.41 8.27 2.65
C GLU A 74 -37.24 7.49 1.62
N GLY A 75 -36.97 6.19 1.49
CA GLY A 75 -37.63 5.31 0.52
C GLY A 75 -37.25 5.55 -0.96
N GLN A 76 -36.33 6.46 -1.25
CA GLN A 76 -35.92 6.74 -2.63
C GLN A 76 -34.95 5.68 -3.16
N SER A 77 -35.19 5.20 -4.39
CA SER A 77 -34.23 4.34 -5.10
C SER A 77 -32.94 5.12 -5.41
N PRO A 78 -31.75 4.54 -5.18
CA PRO A 78 -30.47 5.14 -5.54
C PRO A 78 -30.41 5.52 -7.03
N GLU A 79 -30.81 4.62 -7.93
CA GLU A 79 -30.78 4.83 -9.38
C GLU A 79 -31.62 6.03 -9.80
N ALA A 80 -32.83 6.14 -9.26
CA ALA A 80 -33.73 7.26 -9.53
C ALA A 80 -33.13 8.60 -9.06
N ALA A 81 -32.39 8.60 -7.95
CA ALA A 81 -31.73 9.81 -7.44
C ALA A 81 -30.59 10.29 -8.36
N PHE A 82 -29.89 9.37 -9.05
CA PHE A 82 -28.80 9.71 -9.98
C PHE A 82 -29.26 10.03 -11.40
N ALA A 83 -30.52 9.78 -11.77
CA ALA A 83 -31.02 9.93 -13.14
C ALA A 83 -30.84 11.35 -13.73
N GLY A 84 -30.82 12.39 -12.87
CA GLY A 84 -30.60 13.79 -13.27
C GLY A 84 -29.19 14.32 -13.03
N GLN A 85 -28.24 13.47 -12.63
CA GLN A 85 -26.87 13.89 -12.33
C GLN A 85 -25.94 13.63 -13.51
N GLU A 86 -24.82 14.35 -13.53
CA GLU A 86 -23.70 13.99 -14.39
C GLU A 86 -23.20 12.58 -14.02
N PRO A 87 -22.98 11.68 -14.99
CA PRO A 87 -22.49 10.34 -14.70
C PRO A 87 -21.05 10.38 -14.16
N VAL A 88 -20.64 9.27 -13.53
CA VAL A 88 -19.25 9.12 -13.08
C VAL A 88 -18.30 9.25 -14.27
N ASN A 89 -17.35 10.18 -14.16
CA ASN A 89 -16.29 10.37 -15.14
C ASN A 89 -14.95 10.42 -14.41
N LEU A 90 -14.37 9.25 -14.17
CA LEU A 90 -13.09 9.07 -13.49
C LEU A 90 -12.17 8.17 -14.33
N PRO A 91 -10.87 8.47 -14.44
CA PRO A 91 -9.93 7.60 -15.12
C PRO A 91 -9.73 6.31 -14.34
N GLY A 92 -9.46 5.21 -15.05
CA GLY A 92 -9.18 3.90 -14.44
C GLY A 92 -10.41 3.03 -14.16
N GLY A 93 -11.58 3.40 -14.69
CA GLY A 93 -12.80 2.58 -14.61
C GLY A 93 -13.22 2.33 -13.17
N ASP A 94 -13.65 1.10 -12.86
CA ASP A 94 -14.31 0.78 -11.58
C ASP A 94 -13.36 0.73 -10.36
N ALA A 95 -12.05 0.85 -10.57
CA ALA A 95 -11.04 0.78 -9.51
C ALA A 95 -11.22 1.85 -8.42
N TRP A 96 -11.83 2.99 -8.78
CA TRP A 96 -12.11 4.08 -7.85
C TRP A 96 -13.01 3.62 -6.69
N SER A 97 -13.96 2.71 -6.94
CA SER A 97 -14.96 2.26 -5.95
C SER A 97 -14.29 1.54 -4.76
N LEU A 98 -13.27 0.72 -5.04
CA LEU A 98 -12.48 0.03 -4.02
C LEU A 98 -11.59 1.01 -3.23
N CYS A 99 -11.04 2.03 -3.88
CA CYS A 99 -10.27 3.09 -3.22
C CYS A 99 -11.16 3.95 -2.33
N ALA A 100 -12.34 4.34 -2.81
CA ALA A 100 -13.34 5.07 -2.04
C ALA A 100 -13.79 4.25 -0.82
N ARG A 101 -14.11 2.96 -0.99
CA ARG A 101 -14.41 2.06 0.13
C ARG A 101 -13.31 2.11 1.20
N ARG A 102 -12.06 1.87 0.79
CA ARG A 102 -10.91 1.87 1.73
C ARG A 102 -10.74 3.22 2.43
N ALA A 103 -11.00 4.33 1.75
CA ALA A 103 -10.92 5.67 2.35
C ALA A 103 -12.01 5.91 3.39
N LEU A 104 -13.22 5.40 3.14
CA LEU A 104 -14.39 5.55 4.01
C LEU A 104 -14.35 4.61 5.23
N GLU A 105 -13.93 3.36 5.05
CA GLU A 105 -13.83 2.37 6.14
C GLU A 105 -12.72 2.68 7.15
N ARG A 106 -11.68 3.40 6.72
CA ARG A 106 -10.49 3.59 7.53
C ARG A 106 -10.70 4.66 8.58
N ASP A 107 -11.26 4.32 9.73
CA ASP A 107 -11.26 5.15 10.95
C ASP A 107 -9.84 5.63 11.24
N ALA A 108 -9.54 6.89 10.91
CA ALA A 108 -8.22 7.45 11.08
C ALA A 108 -8.35 8.82 11.71
N PRO A 109 -7.86 9.05 12.93
CA PRO A 109 -7.46 10.39 13.32
C PRO A 109 -6.36 10.78 12.33
N GLN A 110 -6.63 11.74 11.45
CA GLN A 110 -5.57 12.36 10.67
C GLN A 110 -4.79 13.30 11.59
N GLY A 111 -4.12 12.70 12.58
CA GLY A 111 -2.98 13.33 13.20
C GLY A 111 -2.00 13.63 12.08
N GLN A 112 -1.71 14.92 11.92
CA GLN A 112 -0.50 15.51 11.38
C GLN A 112 0.35 14.51 10.58
N LEU A 113 0.51 14.74 9.27
CA LEU A 113 1.52 14.05 8.48
C LEU A 113 2.87 14.19 9.20
N VAL A 114 3.21 13.21 10.04
CA VAL A 114 4.58 13.01 10.45
C VAL A 114 5.26 12.70 9.14
N PRO A 115 6.20 13.54 8.66
CA PRO A 115 6.98 13.16 7.50
C PRO A 115 7.49 11.76 7.80
N LEU A 116 7.23 10.81 6.90
CA LEU A 116 7.88 9.51 6.91
C LEU A 116 9.37 9.80 6.81
N GLY A 117 9.99 10.09 7.95
CA GLY A 117 11.39 10.44 8.06
C GLY A 117 12.12 9.18 7.69
N SER A 118 12.51 9.08 6.42
CA SER A 118 13.69 8.42 5.84
C SER A 118 14.17 7.07 6.41
N SER A 119 13.44 6.41 7.30
CA SER A 119 13.93 5.32 8.13
C SER A 119 14.00 4.02 7.34
N ARG A 120 13.10 3.84 6.35
CA ARG A 120 13.24 2.79 5.33
C ARG A 120 14.45 3.01 4.41
N ARG A 121 14.83 4.27 4.14
CA ARG A 121 16.02 4.59 3.34
C ARG A 121 17.31 4.41 4.14
N HIS A 122 17.25 4.52 5.48
CA HIS A 122 18.43 4.32 6.33
C HIS A 122 18.75 2.84 6.59
N ARG A 123 17.74 1.96 6.69
CA ARG A 123 17.95 0.51 6.86
C ARG A 123 18.72 -0.11 5.69
N ASN A 124 18.42 0.29 4.45
CA ASN A 124 19.12 -0.22 3.26
C ASN A 124 20.52 0.38 3.05
N ARG A 125 20.84 1.56 3.63
CA ARG A 125 22.20 2.13 3.56
C ARG A 125 23.17 1.47 4.55
N ARG A 126 22.71 1.01 5.71
CA ARG A 126 23.55 0.24 6.65
C ARG A 126 23.82 -1.18 6.14
N GLY A 127 22.84 -1.83 5.49
CA GLY A 127 23.05 -3.15 4.86
C GLY A 127 24.09 -3.15 3.74
N ARG A 128 24.09 -2.12 2.87
CA ARG A 128 25.06 -2.02 1.76
C ARG A 128 26.50 -1.75 2.22
N ARG A 129 26.70 -1.05 3.35
CA ARG A 129 28.06 -0.82 3.89
C ARG A 129 28.67 -2.08 4.50
N MET A 130 27.86 -2.95 5.11
CA MET A 130 28.35 -4.24 5.64
C MET A 130 28.68 -5.25 4.52
N ALA A 131 27.95 -5.23 3.41
CA ALA A 131 28.23 -6.11 2.26
C ALA A 131 29.59 -5.80 1.59
N VAL A 132 29.97 -4.53 1.50
CA VAL A 132 31.28 -4.12 0.93
C VAL A 132 32.44 -4.51 1.88
N ALA A 133 32.24 -4.39 3.20
CA ALA A 133 33.24 -4.80 4.18
C ALA A 133 33.46 -6.32 4.21
N ALA A 134 32.40 -7.12 4.08
CA ALA A 134 32.51 -8.58 4.00
C ALA A 134 33.19 -9.05 2.70
N GLY A 135 32.94 -8.39 1.57
CA GLY A 135 33.59 -8.70 0.29
C GLY A 135 35.10 -8.46 0.27
N LEU A 136 35.58 -7.38 0.91
CA LEU A 136 37.02 -7.09 1.02
C LEU A 136 37.75 -8.09 1.93
N LEU A 137 37.09 -8.58 2.99
CA LEU A 137 37.67 -9.56 3.91
C LEU A 137 37.79 -10.95 3.25
N ALA A 138 36.82 -11.32 2.39
CA ALA A 138 36.89 -12.53 1.58
C ALA A 138 37.99 -12.48 0.50
N LEU A 139 38.27 -11.31 -0.08
CA LEU A 139 39.38 -11.12 -1.02
C LEU A 139 40.76 -11.18 -0.34
N LEU A 140 40.89 -10.67 0.88
CA LEU A 140 42.14 -10.77 1.66
C LEU A 140 42.42 -12.20 2.16
N LEU A 141 41.41 -12.95 2.58
CA LEU A 141 41.58 -14.36 2.99
C LEU A 141 41.72 -15.30 1.78
N GLY A 142 41.01 -15.05 0.67
CA GLY A 142 41.10 -15.85 -0.55
C GLY A 142 42.43 -15.70 -1.29
N GLY A 143 43.04 -14.51 -1.28
CA GLY A 143 44.36 -14.27 -1.89
C GLY A 143 45.51 -15.00 -1.16
N MET A 144 45.36 -15.26 0.14
CA MET A 144 46.41 -15.89 0.94
C MET A 144 46.45 -17.42 0.74
N ALA A 145 45.32 -18.07 0.43
CA ALA A 145 45.27 -19.50 0.13
C ALA A 145 45.92 -19.86 -1.22
N MET A 146 45.89 -18.97 -2.20
CA MET A 146 46.53 -19.18 -3.51
C MET A 146 48.07 -19.07 -3.48
N SER A 147 48.67 -18.44 -2.47
CA SER A 147 50.14 -18.34 -2.36
C SER A 147 50.81 -19.60 -1.80
N MET A 148 50.07 -20.51 -1.15
CA MET A 148 50.68 -21.73 -0.56
C MET A 148 50.73 -22.94 -1.50
N ILE A 149 50.04 -22.91 -2.64
CA ILE A 149 50.05 -24.02 -3.62
C ILE A 149 51.22 -23.90 -4.63
N GLY A 150 51.93 -22.75 -4.64
CA GLY A 150 53.06 -22.50 -5.54
C GLY A 150 54.43 -23.00 -5.07
N MET A 151 54.57 -23.49 -3.82
CA MET A 151 55.87 -24.00 -3.34
C MET A 151 56.12 -25.42 -3.85
N LYS A 152 56.62 -25.49 -5.08
CA LYS A 152 57.35 -26.64 -5.62
C LYS A 152 58.44 -27.04 -4.61
N PRO A 153 58.47 -28.29 -4.10
CA PRO A 153 59.63 -28.75 -3.35
C PRO A 153 60.81 -28.86 -4.32
N ALA A 154 61.82 -28.03 -4.09
CA ALA A 154 63.13 -28.21 -4.70
C ALA A 154 63.69 -29.55 -4.23
N GLN A 155 63.75 -30.52 -5.14
CA GLN A 155 64.46 -31.77 -4.94
C GLN A 155 65.95 -31.45 -4.81
N SER A 156 66.47 -31.42 -3.59
CA SER A 156 67.91 -31.46 -3.34
C SER A 156 68.37 -32.90 -3.47
N SER A 157 68.87 -33.26 -4.65
CA SER A 157 69.67 -34.45 -4.86
C SER A 157 71.01 -34.27 -4.13
N LEU A 158 71.09 -34.80 -2.91
CA LEU A 158 72.34 -35.02 -2.20
C LEU A 158 73.08 -36.17 -2.90
N VAL A 159 73.94 -35.81 -3.85
CA VAL A 159 74.93 -36.72 -4.42
C VAL A 159 75.93 -37.05 -3.31
N ALA A 160 75.93 -38.31 -2.91
CA ALA A 160 76.90 -38.90 -2.01
C ALA A 160 78.29 -38.89 -2.65
N ALA A 161 79.25 -38.26 -1.97
CA ALA A 161 80.67 -38.44 -2.22
C ALA A 161 81.20 -39.53 -1.27
N PRO A 162 81.84 -40.61 -1.76
CA PRO A 162 82.53 -41.55 -0.90
C PRO A 162 83.91 -41.01 -0.51
N ALA A 163 84.18 -40.92 0.80
CA ALA A 163 85.49 -40.64 1.38
C ALA A 163 85.94 -41.82 2.25
N GLY A 164 87.19 -42.26 2.05
CA GLY A 164 87.94 -43.22 2.90
C GLY A 164 88.05 -44.62 2.26
N ALA A 165 89.17 -45.04 1.67
CA ALA A 165 90.51 -45.34 2.26
C ALA A 165 90.45 -46.56 3.20
N PRO A 166 91.52 -47.39 3.35
CA PRO A 166 92.96 -47.09 3.20
C PRO A 166 93.62 -47.58 1.90
#